data_AF-A0A349D5T2-F1
#
_entry.id   AF-A0A349D5T2-F1
#
_cell.length_a   1.000
_cell.length_b   1.000
_cell.length_c   1.000
_cell.angle_alpha   90.00
_cell.angle_beta   90.00
_cell.angle_gamma   90.00
#
_symmetry.space_group_name_H-M   'P 1'
#
loop_
_entity.id
_entity.type
_entity.pdbx_description
1 polymer ?
#
loop_
_entity_poly.entity_id
_entity_poly.type
_entity_poly.pdbx_seq_one_letter_code
_entity_poly.pdbx_strand_id
1 'polypeptide(L)'
;MYSIYVIELSKKVFNDSRKFREANPQFNGALQCLYVGMTSKTPKERFEQHKTAYRNAKGHKLSSNIVEKYGMYLRPSLYNHIAPIKTRAEALKAEEQLALKLRRERYAVWFN
;
A
#
# COMPACT_ATOMS: atom_id res chain seq x y z
N MET A 1 -9.45 14.10 -7.66
CA MET A 1 -8.12 13.63 -8.13
C MET A 1 -7.61 12.61 -7.14
N TYR A 2 -6.93 11.58 -7.61
CA TYR A 2 -6.43 10.46 -6.83
C TYR A 2 -4.93 10.32 -7.05
N SER A 3 -4.20 9.96 -6.00
CA SER A 3 -2.77 9.67 -6.09
C SER A 3 -2.51 8.23 -5.69
N ILE A 4 -1.63 7.56 -6.43
CA ILE A 4 -1.08 6.26 -6.02
C ILE A 4 0.03 6.50 -5.00
N TYR A 5 0.15 5.60 -4.04
CA TYR A 5 1.23 5.64 -3.06
C TYR A 5 1.71 4.23 -2.73
N VAL A 6 2.96 4.15 -2.27
CA VAL A 6 3.58 2.93 -1.77
C VAL A 6 4.14 3.18 -0.39
N ILE A 7 3.84 2.26 0.53
CA ILE A 7 4.35 2.24 1.91
C ILE A 7 5.24 1.01 2.07
N GLU A 8 6.39 1.20 2.69
CA GLU A 8 7.18 0.09 3.18
C GLU A 8 6.61 -0.46 4.48
N LEU A 9 6.46 -1.78 4.51
CA LEU A 9 6.02 -2.55 5.66
C LEU A 9 7.23 -3.21 6.33
N SER A 10 7.20 -3.27 7.66
CA SER A 10 8.12 -4.08 8.43
C SER A 10 8.09 -5.53 7.93
N LYS A 11 9.27 -6.12 7.71
CA LYS A 11 9.41 -7.53 7.28
C LYS A 11 8.71 -8.53 8.21
N LYS A 12 8.42 -8.12 9.46
CA LYS A 12 7.58 -8.90 10.40
C LYS A 12 6.24 -9.31 9.81
N VAL A 13 5.64 -8.50 8.93
CA VAL A 13 4.37 -8.82 8.25
C VAL A 13 4.41 -10.18 7.54
N PHE A 14 5.56 -10.54 6.96
CA PHE A 14 5.69 -11.79 6.20
C PHE A 14 5.66 -13.02 7.11
N ASN A 15 6.12 -12.89 8.36
CA ASN A 15 6.08 -13.97 9.34
C ASN A 15 4.71 -14.02 10.02
N ASP A 16 4.23 -12.86 10.50
CA ASP A 16 3.03 -12.73 11.32
C ASP A 16 1.72 -12.96 10.53
N SER A 17 1.70 -12.63 9.22
CA SER A 17 0.50 -12.73 8.39
C SER A 17 0.62 -13.85 7.37
N ARG A 18 -0.03 -14.99 7.65
CA ARG A 18 -0.15 -16.12 6.72
C ARG A 18 -0.73 -15.68 5.37
N LYS A 19 -1.80 -14.87 5.37
CA LYS A 19 -2.43 -14.36 4.15
C LYS A 19 -1.46 -13.51 3.31
N PHE A 20 -0.68 -12.65 3.95
CA PHE A 20 0.32 -11.82 3.26
C PHE A 20 1.39 -12.69 2.59
N ARG A 21 1.85 -13.73 3.29
CA ARG A 21 2.82 -14.69 2.77
C ARG A 21 2.26 -15.52 1.61
N GLU A 22 1.06 -16.04 1.74
CA GLU A 22 0.37 -16.83 0.70
C GLU A 22 0.06 -16.01 -0.55
N ALA A 23 -0.20 -14.70 -0.40
CA ALA A 23 -0.38 -13.79 -1.53
C ALA A 23 0.94 -13.41 -2.24
N ASN A 24 2.09 -13.78 -1.66
CA ASN A 24 3.41 -13.41 -2.17
C ASN A 24 4.38 -14.62 -2.26
N PRO A 25 4.01 -15.73 -2.95
CA PRO A 25 4.90 -16.88 -3.14
C PRO A 25 6.14 -16.52 -3.97
N GLN A 26 6.06 -15.45 -4.77
CA GLN A 26 7.15 -14.92 -5.57
C GLN A 26 8.14 -14.04 -4.78
N PHE A 27 7.95 -13.83 -3.47
CA PHE A 27 8.80 -12.90 -2.73
C PHE A 27 10.26 -13.37 -2.66
N ASN A 28 11.19 -12.47 -2.93
CA ASN A 28 12.60 -12.64 -2.56
C ASN A 28 12.83 -12.00 -1.18
N GLY A 29 13.17 -12.81 -0.16
CA GLY A 29 13.35 -12.36 1.23
C GLY A 29 14.39 -11.24 1.45
N ALA A 30 15.29 -11.02 0.49
CA ALA A 30 16.19 -9.88 0.50
C ALA A 30 15.45 -8.54 0.31
N LEU A 31 14.39 -8.51 -0.50
CA LEU A 31 13.64 -7.32 -0.88
C LEU A 31 12.64 -6.86 0.21
N GLN A 32 11.98 -5.73 -0.05
CA GLN A 32 11.05 -5.09 0.89
C GLN A 32 9.64 -5.68 0.80
N CYS A 33 8.91 -5.58 1.91
CA CYS A 33 7.45 -5.78 1.96
C CYS A 33 6.78 -4.43 1.72
N LEU A 34 5.80 -4.37 0.82
CA LEU A 34 5.19 -3.15 0.35
C LEU A 34 3.67 -3.21 0.47
N TYR A 35 3.06 -2.06 0.73
CA TYR A 35 1.64 -1.82 0.56
C TYR A 35 1.44 -0.80 -0.55
N VAL A 36 0.59 -1.12 -1.53
CA VAL A 36 0.21 -0.20 -2.61
C VAL A 36 -1.23 0.21 -2.40
N GLY A 37 -1.52 1.50 -2.57
CA GLY A 37 -2.85 2.04 -2.40
C GLY A 37 -3.08 3.30 -3.23
N MET A 38 -4.35 3.67 -3.39
CA MET A 38 -4.78 4.96 -3.92
C MET A 38 -5.49 5.81 -2.85
N THR A 39 -5.44 7.13 -3.02
CA THR A 39 -6.10 8.08 -2.11
C THR A 39 -6.56 9.34 -2.82
N SER A 40 -7.66 9.93 -2.36
CA SER A 40 -8.09 11.27 -2.77
C SER A 40 -7.44 12.40 -1.95
N LYS A 41 -6.63 12.03 -0.96
CA LYS A 41 -5.80 12.92 -0.13
C LYS A 41 -4.35 12.90 -0.62
N THR A 42 -3.45 13.60 0.05
CA THR A 42 -2.01 13.40 -0.19
C THR A 42 -1.57 12.03 0.35
N PRO A 43 -0.53 11.39 -0.23
CA PRO A 43 0.06 10.17 0.31
C PRO A 43 0.47 10.29 1.78
N LYS A 44 0.99 11.47 2.19
CA LYS A 44 1.38 11.76 3.57
C LYS A 44 0.20 11.74 4.52
N GLU A 45 -0.86 12.51 4.23
CA GLU A 45 -2.07 12.51 5.06
C GLU A 45 -2.71 11.12 5.13
N ARG A 46 -2.73 10.39 4.01
CA ARG A 46 -3.29 9.04 3.98
C ARG A 46 -2.47 8.09 4.85
N PHE A 47 -1.15 8.22 4.85
CA PHE A 47 -0.28 7.42 5.70
C PHE A 47 -0.54 7.68 7.18
N GLU A 48 -0.65 8.95 7.58
CA GLU A 48 -1.00 9.31 8.97
C GLU A 48 -2.37 8.76 9.38
N GLN A 49 -3.36 8.81 8.49
CA GLN A 49 -4.66 8.17 8.72
C GLN A 49 -4.54 6.65 8.97
N HIS A 50 -3.60 5.97 8.30
CA HIS A 50 -3.33 4.56 8.58
C HIS A 50 -2.71 4.36 9.95
N LYS A 51 -1.72 5.17 10.32
CA LYS A 51 -1.00 5.06 11.59
C LYS A 51 -1.86 5.38 12.81
N THR A 52 -2.82 6.29 12.65
CA THR A 52 -3.73 6.75 13.72
C THR A 52 -5.03 5.95 13.80
N ALA A 53 -5.18 4.90 13.00
CA ALA A 53 -6.43 4.11 12.91
C ALA A 53 -7.67 4.98 12.63
N TYR A 54 -7.52 6.02 11.79
CA TYR A 54 -8.52 7.07 11.60
C TYR A 54 -9.91 6.51 11.24
N ARG A 55 -10.93 7.07 11.91
CA ARG A 55 -12.35 6.80 11.65
C ARG A 55 -13.01 8.04 11.07
N ASN A 56 -13.84 7.84 10.05
CA ASN A 56 -14.64 8.94 9.51
C ASN A 56 -15.78 9.34 10.48
N ALA A 57 -16.52 10.39 10.15
CA ALA A 57 -17.65 10.87 10.95
C ALA A 57 -18.77 9.82 11.15
N LYS A 58 -18.84 8.78 10.30
CA LYS A 58 -19.77 7.65 10.40
C LYS A 58 -19.20 6.48 11.22
N GLY A 59 -18.03 6.65 11.84
CA GLY A 59 -17.35 5.64 12.65
C GLY A 59 -16.60 4.56 11.85
N HIS A 60 -16.60 4.61 10.52
CA HIS A 60 -15.93 3.62 9.68
C HIS A 60 -14.42 3.82 9.73
N LYS A 61 -13.69 2.75 10.09
CA LYS A 61 -12.23 2.70 10.05
C LYS A 61 -11.77 2.67 8.60
N LEU A 62 -11.00 3.67 8.20
CA LEU A 62 -10.48 3.79 6.83
C LEU A 62 -9.03 3.30 6.70
N SER A 63 -8.38 2.90 7.80
CA SER A 63 -7.02 2.36 7.77
C SER A 63 -6.99 0.88 7.38
N SER A 64 -5.93 0.48 6.69
CA SER A 64 -5.56 -0.91 6.48
C SER A 64 -4.87 -1.42 7.75
N ASN A 65 -5.38 -2.51 8.33
CA ASN A 65 -4.78 -3.10 9.53
C ASN A 65 -3.30 -3.50 9.33
N ILE A 66 -2.92 -3.90 8.11
CA ILE A 66 -1.53 -4.23 7.78
C ILE A 66 -0.66 -2.96 7.82
N VAL A 67 -1.14 -1.85 7.29
CA VAL A 67 -0.39 -0.58 7.28
C VAL A 67 -0.33 0.03 8.67
N GLU A 68 -1.42 -0.02 9.42
CA GLU A 68 -1.47 0.45 10.80
C GLU A 68 -0.41 -0.26 11.66
N LYS A 69 -0.41 -1.60 11.62
CA LYS A 69 0.49 -2.45 12.42
C LYS A 69 1.94 -2.46 11.91
N TYR A 70 2.15 -2.56 10.60
CA TYR A 70 3.48 -2.80 10.03
C TYR A 70 4.02 -1.64 9.17
N GLY A 71 3.22 -0.64 8.83
CA GLY A 71 3.65 0.49 8.01
C GLY A 71 4.74 1.30 8.70
N MET A 72 5.85 1.49 7.98
CA MET A 72 7.05 2.18 8.45
C MET A 72 7.17 3.58 7.83
N TYR A 73 7.23 3.69 6.51
CA TYR A 73 7.39 4.97 5.80
C TYR A 73 6.94 4.88 4.34
N LEU A 74 6.66 6.03 3.71
CA LEU A 74 6.37 6.11 2.28
C LEU A 74 7.61 5.82 1.45
N ARG A 75 7.44 5.24 0.26
CA ARG A 75 8.51 4.98 -0.73
C ARG A 75 8.27 5.78 -2.02
N PRO A 76 8.49 7.12 -2.03
CA PRO A 76 8.18 7.98 -3.16
C PRO A 76 8.83 7.56 -4.48
N SER A 77 10.03 6.96 -4.42
CA SER A 77 10.72 6.44 -5.61
C SER A 77 9.90 5.41 -6.40
N LEU A 78 8.95 4.72 -5.75
CA LEU A 78 8.12 3.70 -6.39
C LEU A 78 6.83 4.24 -7.01
N TYR A 79 6.46 5.51 -6.78
CA TYR A 79 5.18 6.05 -7.29
C TYR A 79 5.21 7.51 -7.76
N ASN A 80 6.25 8.31 -7.45
CA ASN A 80 6.27 9.74 -7.81
C ASN A 80 6.22 10.02 -9.32
N HIS A 81 6.62 9.05 -10.15
CA HIS A 81 6.54 9.14 -11.60
C HIS A 81 5.11 8.98 -12.14
N ILE A 82 4.15 8.58 -11.28
CA ILE A 82 2.75 8.38 -11.64
C ILE A 82 2.00 9.69 -11.42
N ALA A 83 1.53 10.30 -12.51
CA ALA A 83 0.72 11.50 -12.43
C ALA A 83 -0.61 11.24 -11.69
N PRO A 84 -1.16 12.23 -10.97
CA PRO A 84 -2.43 12.04 -10.29
C PRO A 84 -3.58 11.80 -11.28
N ILE A 85 -4.50 10.93 -10.90
CA ILE A 85 -5.54 10.35 -11.76
C ILE A 85 -6.89 11.02 -11.47
N LYS A 86 -7.71 11.26 -12.48
CA LYS A 86 -8.98 11.99 -12.31
C LYS A 86 -10.04 11.14 -11.64
N THR A 87 -10.22 9.90 -12.10
CA THR A 87 -11.31 9.02 -11.66
C THR A 87 -10.83 7.96 -10.67
N ARG A 88 -11.74 7.51 -9.80
CA ARG A 88 -11.46 6.41 -8.86
C ARG A 88 -11.19 5.10 -9.61
N ALA A 89 -11.94 4.84 -10.67
CA ALA A 89 -11.83 3.60 -11.44
C ALA A 89 -10.46 3.45 -12.10
N GLU A 90 -9.94 4.52 -12.70
CA GLU A 90 -8.59 4.53 -13.26
C GLU A 90 -7.52 4.40 -12.17
N ALA A 91 -7.73 5.04 -11.01
CA ALA A 91 -6.78 4.94 -9.90
C ALA A 91 -6.69 3.51 -9.34
N LEU A 92 -7.82 2.80 -9.24
CA LEU A 92 -7.83 1.38 -8.85
C LEU A 92 -7.08 0.50 -9.86
N LYS A 93 -7.26 0.75 -11.17
CA LYS A 93 -6.50 0.04 -12.21
C LYS A 93 -5.01 0.31 -12.11
N ALA A 94 -4.61 1.57 -11.88
CA ALA A 94 -3.20 1.94 -11.74
C ALA A 94 -2.57 1.36 -10.45
N GLU A 95 -3.33 1.30 -9.36
CA GLU A 95 -2.93 0.64 -8.11
C GLU A 95 -2.60 -0.84 -8.36
N GLU A 96 -3.54 -1.56 -8.98
CA GLU A 96 -3.38 -2.98 -9.31
C GLU A 96 -2.20 -3.21 -10.27
N GLN A 97 -2.08 -2.40 -11.33
CA GLN A 97 -0.97 -2.50 -12.28
C GLN A 97 0.39 -2.31 -11.61
N LEU A 98 0.52 -1.30 -10.74
CA LEU A 98 1.76 -1.07 -9.98
C LEU A 98 2.05 -2.23 -9.03
N ALA A 99 1.04 -2.72 -8.31
CA ALA A 99 1.21 -3.84 -7.39
C ALA A 99 1.66 -5.11 -8.11
N LEU A 100 1.05 -5.45 -9.24
CA LEU A 100 1.44 -6.60 -10.06
C LEU A 100 2.84 -6.44 -10.66
N LYS A 101 3.22 -5.23 -11.09
CA LYS A 101 4.59 -4.93 -11.54
C LYS A 101 5.62 -5.21 -10.43
N LEU A 102 5.40 -4.66 -9.24
CA LEU A 102 6.30 -4.86 -8.09
C LEU A 102 6.37 -6.34 -7.67
N ARG A 103 5.26 -7.10 -7.77
CA ARG A 103 5.29 -8.55 -7.56
C ARG A 103 6.16 -9.27 -8.58
N ARG A 104 6.11 -8.89 -9.87
CA ARG A 104 7.00 -9.46 -10.91
C ARG A 104 8.48 -9.16 -10.61
N GLU A 105 8.76 -7.99 -10.03
CA GLU A 105 10.08 -7.61 -9.52
C GLU A 105 10.47 -8.31 -8.20
N ARG A 106 9.67 -9.30 -7.75
CA ARG A 106 9.91 -10.17 -6.59
C ARG A 106 9.76 -9.46 -5.23
N TYR A 107 9.16 -8.28 -5.16
CA TYR A 107 8.71 -7.69 -3.90
C TYR A 107 7.52 -8.47 -3.32
N ALA A 108 7.35 -8.42 -1.99
CA ALA A 108 6.12 -8.86 -1.34
C ALA A 108 5.16 -7.68 -1.26
N VAL A 109 4.01 -7.78 -1.90
CA VAL A 109 3.09 -6.65 -2.08
C VAL A 109 1.70 -7.01 -1.57
N TRP A 110 1.08 -6.07 -0.87
CA TRP A 110 -0.34 -6.10 -0.50
C TRP A 110 -1.06 -4.86 -1.01
N PHE A 111 -2.26 -5.04 -1.55
CA PHE A 111 -3.14 -3.98 -2.05
C PHE A 111 -4.59 -4.49 -1.96
N ASN A 112 -5.58 -3.59 -2.04
CA ASN A 112 -6.99 -3.90 -1.72
C ASN A 112 -7.93 -3.54 -2.86
#